data_AF-A0A2D6EKE8-F1
#
_entry.id   AF-A0A2D6EKE8-F1
#
_cell.length_a   1.000
_cell.length_b   1.000
_cell.length_c   1.000
_cell.angle_alpha   90.00
_cell.angle_beta   90.00
_cell.angle_gamma   90.00
#
_symmetry.space_group_name_H-M   'P 1'
#
loop_
_entity.id
_entity.type
_entity.pdbx_description
1 polymer ?
#
loop_
_entity_poly.entity_id
_entity_poly.type
_entity_poly.pdbx_seq_one_letter_code
_entity_poly.pdbx_strand_id
1 'polypeptide(L)'
;MIKNLLSGTFVLSAIGAFAGAAGGAYAIMKIERKKENHKLLSSINYNSAALVGHINTLLGMKRQAFIPLAEEVKHVDGLIQSRKKGEVTDLTVIKLMMQLFPEIDDQFMIDFNKISEYCHISTRPVEFAVRAKEALASISNRINQRNEILEELRNDPRDANVKIPVYFDLYPESEDKDQRLRSLSIALINDTDAALWFMLKAQKELHSLGEKALPKKLRKQLAKFEFTEERKRFLPPDNYLEWKS
;
A
#
# COMPACT_ATOMS: atom_id res chain seq x y z
N MET A 1 -59.90 14.98 -48.47
CA MET A 1 -58.59 15.10 -49.14
C MET A 1 -57.44 14.73 -48.19
N ILE A 2 -57.52 13.60 -47.46
CA ILE A 2 -56.55 13.19 -46.42
C ILE A 2 -55.96 11.78 -46.68
N LYS A 3 -56.47 11.03 -47.65
CA LYS A 3 -56.09 9.61 -47.85
C LYS A 3 -54.76 9.36 -48.58
N ASN A 4 -54.07 10.38 -49.09
CA ASN A 4 -52.81 10.23 -49.84
C ASN A 4 -51.54 10.61 -49.06
N LEU A 5 -51.65 10.97 -47.78
CA LEU A 5 -50.49 11.26 -46.92
C LEU A 5 -49.83 10.01 -46.30
N LEU A 6 -50.41 8.83 -46.50
CA LEU A 6 -49.89 7.53 -46.06
C LEU A 6 -49.43 6.69 -47.27
N SER A 7 -48.69 7.29 -48.21
CA SER A 7 -48.04 6.50 -49.26
C SER A 7 -47.02 5.56 -48.61
N GLY A 8 -47.01 4.29 -49.01
CA GLY A 8 -46.11 3.27 -48.46
C GLY A 8 -44.63 3.67 -48.49
N THR A 9 -44.25 4.59 -49.38
CA THR A 9 -42.92 5.21 -49.47
C THR A 9 -42.55 6.12 -48.30
N PHE A 10 -43.49 6.85 -47.69
CA PHE A 10 -43.23 7.68 -46.50
C PHE A 10 -43.06 6.84 -45.24
N VAL A 11 -43.87 5.78 -45.10
CA VAL A 11 -43.75 4.82 -43.99
C VAL A 11 -42.46 4.01 -44.12
N LEU A 12 -42.09 3.58 -45.33
CA LEU A 12 -40.86 2.84 -45.58
C LEU A 12 -39.61 3.69 -45.35
N SER A 13 -39.63 4.98 -45.73
CA SER A 13 -38.52 5.90 -45.48
C SER A 13 -38.40 6.29 -44.00
N ALA A 14 -39.52 6.45 -43.28
CA ALA A 14 -39.52 6.64 -41.84
C ALA A 14 -38.98 5.41 -41.09
N ILE A 15 -39.38 4.20 -41.48
CA ILE A 15 -38.84 2.94 -40.94
C ILE A 15 -37.36 2.80 -41.27
N GLY A 16 -36.94 3.11 -42.51
CA GLY A 16 -35.54 3.08 -42.94
C GLY A 16 -34.65 4.07 -42.18
N ALA A 17 -35.14 5.29 -41.95
CA ALA A 17 -34.45 6.30 -41.16
C ALA A 17 -34.33 5.90 -39.69
N PHE A 18 -35.40 5.32 -39.11
CA PHE A 18 -35.38 4.82 -37.74
C PHE A 18 -34.45 3.61 -37.58
N ALA A 19 -34.45 2.67 -38.53
CA ALA A 19 -33.55 1.53 -38.55
C ALA A 19 -32.07 1.97 -38.74
N GLY A 20 -31.81 2.96 -39.59
CA GLY A 20 -30.50 3.56 -39.77
C GLY A 20 -30.00 4.28 -38.50
N ALA A 21 -30.87 5.04 -37.84
CA ALA A 21 -30.55 5.72 -36.58
C ALA A 21 -30.32 4.72 -35.44
N ALA A 22 -31.15 3.68 -35.30
CA ALA A 22 -30.98 2.63 -34.30
C ALA A 22 -29.70 1.81 -34.55
N GLY A 23 -29.41 1.48 -35.81
CA GLY A 23 -28.17 0.80 -36.20
C GLY A 23 -26.93 1.65 -35.93
N GLY A 24 -26.99 2.95 -36.25
CA GLY A 24 -25.94 3.92 -35.94
C GLY A 24 -25.70 4.07 -34.43
N ALA A 25 -26.79 4.25 -33.66
CA ALA A 25 -26.72 4.33 -32.20
C ALA A 25 -26.12 3.06 -31.59
N TYR A 26 -26.54 1.87 -32.05
CA TYR A 26 -25.96 0.61 -31.61
C TYR A 26 -24.45 0.49 -31.91
N ALA A 27 -24.03 0.91 -33.11
CA ALA A 27 -22.62 0.91 -33.49
C ALA A 27 -21.80 1.86 -32.61
N ILE A 28 -22.30 3.07 -32.33
CA ILE A 28 -21.68 4.05 -31.44
C ILE A 28 -21.57 3.48 -30.02
N MET A 29 -22.66 2.97 -29.46
CA MET A 29 -22.68 2.34 -28.14
C MET A 29 -21.68 1.20 -28.02
N LYS A 30 -21.51 0.39 -29.08
CA LYS A 30 -20.54 -0.70 -29.10
C LYS A 30 -19.09 -0.19 -29.09
N ILE A 31 -18.81 0.90 -29.80
CA ILE A 31 -17.48 1.54 -29.83
C ILE A 31 -17.17 2.17 -28.46
N GLU A 32 -18.11 2.90 -27.88
CA GLU A 32 -17.98 3.52 -26.56
C GLU A 32 -17.72 2.47 -25.48
N ARG A 33 -18.53 1.40 -25.46
CA ARG A 33 -18.33 0.29 -24.53
C ARG A 33 -16.98 -0.41 -24.69
N LYS A 34 -16.46 -0.51 -25.92
CA LYS A 34 -15.11 -1.05 -26.15
C LYS A 34 -14.05 -0.13 -25.56
N LYS A 35 -14.18 1.18 -25.78
CA LYS A 35 -13.26 2.20 -25.23
C LYS A 35 -13.27 2.20 -23.71
N GLU A 36 -14.44 2.13 -23.08
CA GLU A 36 -14.60 2.05 -21.62
C GLU A 36 -13.95 0.80 -21.05
N ASN A 37 -14.17 -0.37 -21.66
CA ASN A 37 -13.54 -1.62 -21.22
C ASN A 37 -12.01 -1.55 -21.30
N HIS A 38 -11.44 -0.93 -22.34
CA HIS A 38 -9.99 -0.74 -22.45
C HIS A 38 -9.45 0.25 -21.41
N LYS A 39 -10.17 1.34 -21.14
CA LYS A 39 -9.83 2.28 -20.06
C LYS A 39 -9.81 1.59 -18.71
N LEU A 40 -10.86 0.81 -18.41
CA LEU A 40 -10.96 0.06 -17.17
C LEU A 40 -9.82 -0.96 -17.01
N LEU A 41 -9.56 -1.75 -18.05
CA LEU A 41 -8.45 -2.71 -18.06
C LEU A 41 -7.10 -2.01 -17.81
N SER A 42 -6.86 -0.88 -18.49
CA SER A 42 -5.64 -0.10 -18.31
C SER A 42 -5.52 0.46 -16.88
N SER A 43 -6.61 1.00 -16.33
CA SER A 43 -6.66 1.49 -14.95
C SER A 43 -6.35 0.39 -13.93
N ILE A 44 -6.99 -0.78 -14.06
CA ILE A 44 -6.77 -1.91 -13.15
C ILE A 44 -5.32 -2.39 -13.24
N ASN A 45 -4.79 -2.57 -14.45
CA ASN A 45 -3.42 -3.08 -14.62
C ASN A 45 -2.37 -2.08 -14.13
N TYR A 46 -2.56 -0.78 -14.38
CA TYR A 46 -1.70 0.29 -13.88
C TYR A 46 -1.66 0.29 -12.35
N ASN A 47 -2.84 0.33 -11.71
CA ASN A 47 -2.93 0.36 -10.25
C ASN A 47 -2.44 -0.95 -9.61
N SER A 48 -2.68 -2.10 -10.25
CA SER A 48 -2.12 -3.38 -9.79
C SER A 48 -0.59 -3.38 -9.85
N ALA A 49 0.00 -2.84 -10.91
CA ALA A 49 1.46 -2.71 -11.02
C ALA A 49 2.03 -1.77 -9.95
N ALA A 50 1.37 -0.63 -9.71
CA ALA A 50 1.76 0.31 -8.65
C ALA A 50 1.71 -0.34 -7.26
N LEU A 51 0.61 -1.03 -6.92
CA LEU A 51 0.47 -1.77 -5.67
C LEU A 51 1.56 -2.84 -5.52
N VAL A 52 1.85 -3.59 -6.57
CA VAL A 52 2.90 -4.61 -6.56
C VAL A 52 4.29 -4.00 -6.36
N GLY A 53 4.56 -2.85 -6.98
CA GLY A 53 5.80 -2.08 -6.77
C GLY A 53 5.98 -1.74 -5.29
N HIS A 54 4.97 -1.11 -4.69
CA HIS A 54 4.97 -0.75 -3.27
C HIS A 54 5.07 -1.96 -2.34
N ILE A 55 4.34 -3.04 -2.61
CA ILE A 55 4.44 -4.26 -1.82
C ILE A 55 5.87 -4.81 -1.85
N ASN A 56 6.51 -4.84 -3.02
CA ASN A 56 7.87 -5.35 -3.14
C ASN A 56 8.89 -4.48 -2.38
N THR A 57 8.73 -3.16 -2.45
CA THR A 57 9.54 -2.21 -1.66
C THR A 57 9.36 -2.46 -0.17
N LEU A 58 8.11 -2.53 0.31
CA LEU A 58 7.81 -2.76 1.71
C LEU A 58 8.30 -4.13 2.20
N LEU A 59 8.19 -5.19 1.38
CA LEU A 59 8.74 -6.50 1.72
C LEU A 59 10.27 -6.47 1.81
N GLY A 60 10.93 -5.75 0.91
CA GLY A 60 12.38 -5.53 0.94
C GLY A 60 12.80 -4.81 2.22
N MET A 61 12.15 -3.69 2.54
CA MET A 61 12.42 -2.90 3.74
C MET A 61 12.10 -3.68 5.02
N LYS A 62 10.98 -4.40 5.06
CA LYS A 62 10.61 -5.24 6.21
C LYS A 62 11.70 -6.26 6.50
N ARG A 63 12.16 -6.99 5.47
CA ARG A 63 13.19 -8.03 5.59
C ARG A 63 14.56 -7.46 5.95
N GLN A 64 14.99 -6.42 5.26
CA GLN A 64 16.38 -5.95 5.33
C GLN A 64 16.62 -4.92 6.44
N ALA A 65 15.59 -4.19 6.85
CA ALA A 65 15.72 -3.06 7.77
C ALA A 65 14.85 -3.23 9.02
N PHE A 66 13.54 -3.44 8.87
CA PHE A 66 12.63 -3.35 10.02
C PHE A 66 12.66 -4.58 10.94
N ILE A 67 12.75 -5.80 10.41
CA ILE A 67 12.91 -7.01 11.23
C ILE A 67 14.21 -6.97 12.03
N PRO A 68 15.40 -6.72 11.42
CA PRO A 68 16.64 -6.57 12.18
C PRO A 68 16.54 -5.50 13.27
N LEU A 69 15.92 -4.35 12.96
CA LEU A 69 15.72 -3.28 13.92
C LEU A 69 14.84 -3.72 15.11
N ALA A 70 13.80 -4.51 14.88
CA ALA A 70 13.00 -5.09 15.97
C ALA A 70 13.80 -6.03 16.86
N GLU A 71 14.65 -6.86 16.26
CA GLU A 71 15.48 -7.81 16.98
C GLU A 71 16.50 -7.07 17.86
N GLU A 72 17.10 -6.00 17.34
CA GLU A 72 17.96 -5.10 18.12
C GLU A 72 17.20 -4.46 19.29
N VAL A 73 15.99 -3.95 19.08
CA VAL A 73 15.17 -3.38 20.16
C VAL A 73 14.84 -4.42 21.23
N LYS A 74 14.48 -5.65 20.84
CA LYS A 74 14.24 -6.74 21.80
C LYS A 74 15.50 -7.12 22.58
N HIS A 75 16.66 -7.09 21.92
CA HIS A 75 17.93 -7.34 22.56
C HIS A 75 18.24 -6.26 23.62
N VAL A 76 18.05 -4.99 23.24
CA VAL A 76 18.16 -3.82 24.15
C VAL A 76 17.22 -3.96 25.34
N ASP A 77 15.96 -4.34 25.12
CA ASP A 77 14.98 -4.57 26.20
C ASP A 77 15.45 -5.68 27.16
N GLY A 78 16.02 -6.76 26.63
CA GLY A 78 16.62 -7.83 27.43
C GLY A 78 17.78 -7.34 28.29
N LEU A 79 18.66 -6.50 27.73
CA LEU A 79 19.77 -5.89 28.46
C LEU A 79 19.28 -4.97 29.59
N ILE A 80 18.25 -4.16 29.33
CA ILE A 80 17.62 -3.32 30.35
C ILE A 80 17.09 -4.18 31.50
N GLN A 81 16.41 -5.28 31.19
CA GLN A 81 15.87 -6.19 32.20
C GLN A 81 16.97 -6.88 33.02
N SER A 82 18.03 -7.39 32.39
CA SER A 82 19.15 -8.00 33.10
C SER A 82 19.93 -6.99 33.94
N ARG A 83 20.06 -5.74 33.49
CA ARG A 83 20.65 -4.65 34.28
C ARG A 83 19.81 -4.34 35.53
N LYS A 84 18.48 -4.28 35.42
CA LYS A 84 17.58 -4.12 36.58
C LYS A 84 17.74 -5.24 37.61
N LYS A 85 18.20 -6.42 37.19
CA LYS A 85 18.51 -7.57 38.07
C LYS A 85 19.95 -7.59 38.57
N GLY A 86 20.79 -6.63 38.16
CA GLY A 86 22.22 -6.55 38.51
C GLY A 86 23.12 -7.54 37.77
N GLU A 87 22.64 -8.17 36.69
CA GLU A 87 23.33 -9.24 35.97
C GLU A 87 24.33 -8.73 34.91
N VAL A 88 24.21 -7.46 34.50
CA VAL A 88 25.01 -6.85 33.42
C VAL A 88 25.50 -5.47 33.86
N THR A 89 26.82 -5.29 33.89
CA THR A 89 27.49 -4.03 34.28
C THR A 89 28.03 -3.22 33.09
N ASP A 90 28.29 -3.86 31.95
CA ASP A 90 28.91 -3.21 30.79
C ASP A 90 27.97 -3.22 29.57
N LEU A 91 27.74 -2.04 28.99
CA LEU A 91 26.86 -1.80 27.84
C LEU A 91 27.65 -1.54 26.54
N THR A 92 28.99 -1.66 26.55
CA THR A 92 29.86 -1.37 25.40
C THR A 92 29.62 -2.24 24.15
N VAL A 93 28.80 -3.29 24.22
CA VAL A 93 28.58 -4.25 23.12
C VAL A 93 27.33 -3.93 22.28
N ILE A 94 26.65 -2.82 22.53
CA ILE A 94 25.42 -2.49 21.79
C ILE A 94 25.78 -1.98 20.38
N LYS A 95 25.72 -2.90 19.41
CA LYS A 95 25.75 -2.59 17.97
C LYS A 95 24.33 -2.25 17.54
N LEU A 96 24.08 -0.97 17.31
CA LEU A 96 22.80 -0.48 16.82
C LEU A 96 22.91 -0.15 15.34
N MET A 97 21.85 -0.45 14.59
CA MET A 97 21.75 -0.06 13.20
C MET A 97 21.51 1.45 13.09
N MET A 98 22.62 2.20 13.08
CA MET A 98 22.66 3.67 12.94
C MET A 98 22.50 4.16 11.49
N GLN A 99 22.15 3.26 10.58
CA GLN A 99 21.94 3.58 9.17
C GLN A 99 20.63 4.36 9.00
N LEU A 100 20.69 5.45 8.25
CA LEU A 100 19.49 6.16 7.81
C LEU A 100 18.74 5.30 6.80
N PHE A 101 17.42 5.27 6.91
CA PHE A 101 16.62 4.59 5.90
C PHE A 101 16.32 5.55 4.75
N PRO A 102 16.32 5.04 3.50
CA PRO A 102 15.90 5.85 2.38
C PRO A 102 14.43 6.22 2.54
N GLU A 103 14.07 7.41 2.07
CA GLU A 103 12.67 7.77 1.92
C GLU A 103 11.98 6.80 0.96
N ILE A 104 10.70 6.52 1.21
CA ILE A 104 9.89 5.71 0.30
C ILE A 104 9.51 6.62 -0.86
N ASP A 105 10.20 6.44 -1.99
CA ASP A 105 9.92 7.17 -3.22
C ASP A 105 8.55 6.76 -3.82
N ASP A 106 7.78 7.75 -4.24
CA ASP A 106 6.41 7.61 -4.76
C ASP A 106 6.37 7.59 -6.30
N GLN A 107 7.43 7.08 -6.94
CA GLN A 107 7.50 6.98 -8.41
C GLN A 107 6.32 6.25 -9.04
N PHE A 108 5.65 5.37 -8.28
CA PHE A 108 4.44 4.67 -8.70
C PHE A 108 3.24 5.05 -7.84
N MET A 109 2.72 6.25 -8.08
CA MET A 109 1.49 6.71 -7.46
C MET A 109 0.29 5.81 -7.81
N ILE A 110 -0.42 5.35 -6.77
CA ILE A 110 -1.75 4.75 -6.95
C ILE A 110 -2.69 5.85 -7.45
N ASP A 111 -3.29 5.64 -8.63
CA ASP A 111 -4.17 6.64 -9.25
C ASP A 111 -5.60 6.47 -8.72
N PHE A 112 -5.85 7.10 -7.58
CA PHE A 112 -7.14 7.09 -6.89
C PHE A 112 -8.28 7.61 -7.75
N ASN A 113 -8.02 8.62 -8.57
CA ASN A 113 -9.03 9.20 -9.44
C ASN A 113 -9.51 8.13 -10.42
N LYS A 114 -8.59 7.40 -11.06
CA LYS A 114 -8.92 6.32 -11.98
C LYS A 114 -9.58 5.10 -11.33
N ILE A 115 -9.33 4.81 -10.06
CA ILE A 115 -10.06 3.74 -9.35
C ILE A 115 -11.46 4.24 -8.98
N SER A 116 -11.58 5.50 -8.54
CA SER A 116 -12.83 6.10 -8.07
C SER A 116 -13.90 6.26 -9.16
N GLU A 117 -13.48 6.43 -10.43
CA GLU A 117 -14.38 6.41 -11.59
C GLU A 117 -15.24 5.13 -11.65
N TYR A 118 -14.78 4.05 -11.03
CA TYR A 118 -15.45 2.75 -10.99
C TYR A 118 -16.07 2.41 -9.62
N CYS A 119 -16.16 3.38 -8.69
CA CYS A 119 -16.83 3.22 -7.39
C CYS A 119 -18.28 2.76 -7.51
N HIS A 120 -18.96 3.11 -8.61
CA HIS A 120 -20.33 2.67 -8.89
C HIS A 120 -20.47 1.14 -9.03
N ILE A 121 -19.35 0.41 -9.24
CA ILE A 121 -19.31 -1.06 -9.30
C ILE A 121 -18.93 -1.63 -7.92
N SER A 122 -17.96 -1.02 -7.23
CA SER A 122 -17.54 -1.41 -5.88
C SER A 122 -16.72 -0.29 -5.22
N THR A 123 -17.01 0.05 -3.97
CA THR A 123 -16.25 1.04 -3.18
C THR A 123 -15.01 0.43 -2.51
N ARG A 124 -15.03 -0.89 -2.25
CA ARG A 124 -13.98 -1.60 -1.48
C ARG A 124 -12.56 -1.43 -2.04
N PRO A 125 -12.30 -1.51 -3.36
CA PRO A 125 -10.97 -1.28 -3.90
C PRO A 125 -10.43 0.12 -3.56
N VAL A 126 -11.30 1.14 -3.58
CA VAL A 126 -10.93 2.52 -3.23
C VAL A 126 -10.64 2.63 -1.75
N GLU A 127 -11.51 2.10 -0.88
CA GLU A 127 -11.29 2.10 0.56
C GLU A 127 -9.94 1.46 0.93
N PHE A 128 -9.64 0.27 0.39
CA PHE A 128 -8.36 -0.40 0.66
C PHE A 128 -7.16 0.36 0.10
N ALA A 129 -7.28 0.93 -1.10
CA ALA A 129 -6.21 1.74 -1.66
C ALA A 129 -5.95 2.99 -0.80
N VAL A 130 -7.00 3.65 -0.29
CA VAL A 130 -6.88 4.85 0.55
C VAL A 130 -6.17 4.49 1.84
N ARG A 131 -6.57 3.39 2.49
CA ARG A 131 -5.88 2.87 3.69
C ARG A 131 -4.43 2.50 3.42
N ALA A 132 -4.13 1.93 2.25
CA ALA A 132 -2.75 1.64 1.87
C ALA A 132 -1.90 2.92 1.73
N LYS A 133 -2.46 3.99 1.15
CA LYS A 133 -1.80 5.29 1.07
C LYS A 133 -1.58 5.94 2.44
N GLU A 134 -2.59 5.93 3.30
CA GLU A 134 -2.46 6.43 4.67
C GLU A 134 -1.35 5.68 5.43
N ALA A 135 -1.30 4.35 5.28
CA ALA A 135 -0.26 3.53 5.91
C ALA A 135 1.14 3.83 5.35
N LEU A 136 1.29 3.98 4.03
CA LEU A 136 2.55 4.41 3.40
C LEU A 136 3.03 5.77 3.90
N ALA A 137 2.13 6.74 3.98
CA ALA A 137 2.44 8.07 4.50
C ALA A 137 2.89 8.00 5.97
N SER A 138 2.24 7.16 6.79
CA SER A 138 2.65 6.91 8.17
C SER A 138 4.06 6.31 8.25
N ILE A 139 4.37 5.32 7.42
CA ILE A 139 5.71 4.71 7.37
C ILE A 139 6.76 5.75 6.98
N SER A 140 6.51 6.53 5.93
CA SER A 140 7.42 7.58 5.47
C SER A 140 7.69 8.62 6.56
N ASN A 141 6.63 9.10 7.22
CA ASN A 141 6.76 10.03 8.34
C ASN A 141 7.60 9.44 9.50
N ARG A 142 7.40 8.17 9.84
CA ARG A 142 8.19 7.51 10.89
C ARG A 142 9.64 7.28 10.50
N ILE A 143 9.92 7.00 9.24
CA ILE A 143 11.29 6.92 8.72
C ILE A 143 11.98 8.27 8.90
N ASN A 144 11.31 9.36 8.55
CA ASN A 144 11.86 10.72 8.69
C ASN A 144 12.12 11.07 10.14
N GLN A 145 11.14 10.85 11.03
CA GLN A 145 11.31 11.05 12.47
C GLN A 145 12.46 10.21 13.05
N ARG A 146 12.60 8.96 12.60
CA ARG A 146 13.73 8.11 13.00
C ARG A 146 15.06 8.68 12.51
N ASN A 147 15.14 9.09 11.26
CA ASN A 147 16.34 9.65 10.66
C ASN A 147 16.74 10.96 11.37
N GLU A 148 15.78 11.81 11.71
CA GLU A 148 16.00 13.03 12.52
C GLU A 148 16.62 12.69 13.88
N ILE A 149 16.07 11.70 14.61
CA ILE A 149 16.64 11.27 15.91
C ILE A 149 18.06 10.72 15.75
N LEU A 150 18.33 9.98 14.67
CA LEU A 150 19.69 9.49 14.41
C LEU A 150 20.66 10.64 14.10
N GLU A 151 20.21 11.70 13.44
CA GLU A 151 21.01 12.91 13.23
C GLU A 151 21.19 13.70 14.54
N GLU A 152 20.17 13.82 15.39
CA GLU A 152 20.28 14.36 16.75
C GLU A 152 21.36 13.60 17.54
N LEU A 153 21.29 12.27 17.54
CA LEU A 153 22.26 11.39 18.22
C LEU A 153 23.69 11.52 17.66
N ARG A 154 23.84 11.73 16.34
CA ARG A 154 25.14 11.98 15.70
C ARG A 154 25.73 13.32 16.14
N ASN A 155 24.90 14.36 16.21
CA ASN A 155 25.32 15.73 16.53
C ASN A 155 25.40 16.01 18.05
N ASP A 156 24.89 15.10 18.88
CA ASP A 156 24.97 15.22 20.33
C ASP A 156 26.45 15.22 20.81
N PRO A 157 26.88 16.28 21.53
CA PRO A 157 28.27 16.45 21.96
C PRO A 157 28.69 15.53 23.11
N ARG A 158 27.75 14.81 23.74
CA ARG A 158 28.05 13.86 24.82
C ARG A 158 28.87 12.67 24.30
N ASP A 159 29.66 12.07 25.19
CA ASP A 159 30.37 10.81 24.91
C ASP A 159 29.38 9.70 24.50
N ALA A 160 29.76 8.86 23.55
CA ALA A 160 28.98 7.71 23.08
C ALA A 160 28.46 6.83 24.24
N ASN A 161 29.27 6.64 25.28
CA ASN A 161 28.94 5.86 26.48
C ASN A 161 27.83 6.48 27.34
N VAL A 162 27.54 7.78 27.13
CA VAL A 162 26.49 8.52 27.85
C VAL A 162 25.27 8.70 26.95
N LYS A 163 25.45 9.11 25.70
CA LYS A 163 24.31 9.40 24.81
C LYS A 163 23.58 8.16 24.29
N ILE A 164 24.28 7.08 23.94
CA ILE A 164 23.61 5.87 23.44
C ILE A 164 22.61 5.34 24.48
N PRO A 165 22.98 5.23 25.77
CA PRO A 165 22.01 4.86 26.79
C PRO A 165 20.78 5.75 26.94
N VAL A 166 20.92 7.06 26.74
CA VAL A 166 19.82 8.04 26.83
C VAL A 166 18.78 7.80 25.72
N TYR A 167 19.23 7.67 24.47
CA TYR A 167 18.35 7.51 23.31
C TYR A 167 17.71 6.11 23.16
N PHE A 168 18.19 5.15 23.96
CA PHE A 168 17.71 3.76 23.95
C PHE A 168 17.13 3.33 25.31
N ASP A 169 16.94 4.26 26.25
CA ASP A 169 16.37 4.02 27.58
C ASP A 169 17.12 2.94 28.38
N LEU A 170 18.44 2.84 28.21
CA LEU A 170 19.30 1.87 28.90
C LEU A 170 19.58 2.22 30.37
N TYR A 171 19.34 3.48 30.75
CA TYR A 171 19.39 3.95 32.14
C TYR A 171 17.96 4.28 32.62
N PRO A 172 17.17 3.27 33.01
CA PRO A 172 15.76 3.46 33.35
C PRO A 172 15.51 4.39 34.55
N GLU A 173 16.54 4.69 35.34
CA GLU A 173 16.49 5.60 36.49
C GLU A 173 17.02 7.02 36.19
N SER A 174 17.52 7.31 34.98
CA SER A 174 17.93 8.67 34.63
C SER A 174 16.73 9.53 34.24
N GLU A 175 16.76 10.81 34.62
CA GLU A 175 15.76 11.80 34.20
C GLU A 175 15.80 12.06 32.68
N ASP A 176 16.96 11.87 32.05
CA ASP A 176 17.20 12.07 30.62
C ASP A 176 16.92 10.81 29.78
N LYS A 177 15.70 10.26 29.83
CA LYS A 177 15.33 9.12 28.97
C LYS A 177 14.60 9.54 27.70
N ASP A 178 14.98 8.97 26.57
CA ASP A 178 14.28 9.14 25.30
C ASP A 178 13.84 7.78 24.75
N GLN A 179 12.52 7.59 24.66
CA GLN A 179 11.90 6.36 24.17
C GLN A 179 11.47 6.45 22.70
N ARG A 180 11.64 7.62 22.05
CA ARG A 180 11.14 7.87 20.68
C ARG A 180 11.67 6.84 19.70
N LEU A 181 12.97 6.55 19.74
CA LEU A 181 13.61 5.62 18.80
C LEU A 181 13.06 4.18 18.94
N ARG A 182 12.87 3.73 20.17
CA ARG A 182 12.26 2.42 20.49
C ARG A 182 10.81 2.35 20.00
N SER A 183 9.99 3.35 20.33
CA SER A 183 8.59 3.42 19.90
C SER A 183 8.45 3.47 18.37
N LEU A 184 9.30 4.23 17.68
CA LEU A 184 9.30 4.31 16.22
C LEU A 184 9.66 2.98 15.57
N SER A 185 10.65 2.27 16.12
CA SER A 185 11.11 0.98 15.60
C SER A 185 9.99 -0.08 15.62
N ILE A 186 9.24 -0.17 16.71
CA ILE A 186 8.08 -1.05 16.83
C ILE A 186 6.96 -0.61 15.88
N ALA A 187 6.70 0.71 15.82
CA ALA A 187 5.63 1.25 14.99
C ALA A 187 5.89 1.05 13.48
N LEU A 188 7.15 1.14 13.03
CA LEU A 188 7.53 0.90 11.63
C LEU A 188 7.12 -0.50 11.15
N ILE A 189 7.28 -1.52 11.99
CA ILE A 189 6.90 -2.91 11.64
C ILE A 189 5.39 -3.04 11.54
N ASN A 190 4.68 -2.54 12.55
CA ASN A 190 3.22 -2.64 12.61
C ASN A 190 2.55 -1.88 11.46
N ASP A 191 3.07 -0.71 11.11
CA ASP A 191 2.55 0.09 10.00
C ASP A 191 2.92 -0.54 8.65
N THR A 192 4.09 -1.16 8.53
CA THR A 192 4.47 -1.93 7.34
C THR A 192 3.53 -3.11 7.11
N ASP A 193 3.16 -3.82 8.17
CA ASP A 193 2.22 -4.94 8.07
C ASP A 193 0.80 -4.49 7.76
N ALA A 194 0.38 -3.35 8.32
CA ALA A 194 -0.86 -2.69 7.92
C ALA A 194 -0.87 -2.34 6.43
N ALA A 195 0.18 -1.68 5.95
CA ALA A 195 0.31 -1.26 4.56
C ALA A 195 0.30 -2.47 3.61
N LEU A 196 1.10 -3.50 3.91
CA LEU A 196 1.13 -4.75 3.15
C LEU A 196 -0.27 -5.39 3.10
N TRP A 197 -0.96 -5.48 4.24
CA TRP A 197 -2.29 -6.08 4.29
C TRP A 197 -3.30 -5.31 3.42
N PHE A 198 -3.35 -3.99 3.56
CA PHE A 198 -4.27 -3.16 2.78
C PHE A 198 -3.96 -3.21 1.28
N MET A 199 -2.69 -3.19 0.88
CA MET A 199 -2.30 -3.29 -0.53
C MET A 199 -2.65 -4.64 -1.15
N LEU A 200 -2.46 -5.73 -0.41
CA LEU A 200 -2.85 -7.07 -0.85
C LEU A 200 -4.36 -7.18 -1.05
N LYS A 201 -5.15 -6.61 -0.13
CA LYS A 201 -6.61 -6.58 -0.26
C LYS A 201 -7.05 -5.69 -1.41
N ALA A 202 -6.45 -4.51 -1.57
CA ALA A 202 -6.70 -3.62 -2.70
C ALA A 202 -6.43 -4.32 -4.04
N GLN A 203 -5.31 -5.03 -4.15
CA GLN A 203 -4.93 -5.77 -5.36
C GLN A 203 -5.91 -6.91 -5.67
N LYS A 204 -6.32 -7.70 -4.66
CA LYS A 204 -7.35 -8.74 -4.81
C LYS A 204 -8.70 -8.17 -5.24
N GLU A 205 -9.14 -7.07 -4.65
CA GLU A 205 -10.41 -6.43 -4.96
C GLU A 205 -10.40 -5.75 -6.34
N LEU A 206 -9.29 -5.12 -6.75
CA LEU A 206 -9.11 -4.59 -8.11
C LEU A 206 -9.15 -5.71 -9.16
N HIS A 207 -8.53 -6.85 -8.88
CA HIS A 207 -8.58 -8.00 -9.78
C HIS A 207 -10.02 -8.53 -9.90
N SER A 208 -10.72 -8.71 -8.77
CA SER A 208 -12.12 -9.16 -8.75
C SER A 208 -13.06 -8.19 -9.48
N LEU A 209 -12.85 -6.88 -9.31
CA LEU A 209 -13.55 -5.84 -10.06
C LEU A 209 -13.37 -6.04 -11.57
N GLY A 210 -12.13 -6.26 -12.01
CA GLY A 210 -11.82 -6.56 -13.41
C GLY A 210 -12.52 -7.82 -13.92
N GLU A 211 -12.52 -8.90 -13.15
CA GLU A 211 -13.19 -10.15 -13.53
C GLU A 211 -14.70 -9.99 -13.71
N LYS A 212 -15.34 -9.18 -12.86
CA LYS A 212 -16.79 -8.92 -12.91
C LYS A 212 -17.15 -7.97 -14.05
N ALA A 213 -16.43 -6.87 -14.19
CA ALA A 213 -16.77 -5.79 -15.10
C ALA A 213 -16.36 -6.06 -16.55
N LEU A 214 -15.26 -6.77 -16.78
CA LEU A 214 -14.74 -6.98 -18.14
C LEU A 214 -15.39 -8.18 -18.86
N PRO A 215 -15.56 -8.08 -20.19
CA PRO A 215 -15.91 -9.22 -21.04
C PRO A 215 -14.90 -10.37 -20.91
N LYS A 216 -15.37 -11.62 -21.02
CA LYS A 216 -14.54 -12.85 -20.87
C LYS A 216 -13.23 -12.83 -21.69
N LYS A 217 -13.24 -12.22 -22.89
CA LYS A 217 -12.06 -12.08 -23.75
C LYS A 217 -10.97 -11.17 -23.14
N LEU A 218 -11.36 -10.13 -22.42
CA LEU A 218 -10.44 -9.16 -21.81
C LEU A 218 -9.98 -9.59 -20.41
N ARG A 219 -10.74 -10.44 -19.70
CA ARG A 219 -10.32 -10.97 -18.37
C ARG A 219 -8.95 -11.65 -18.39
N LYS A 220 -8.60 -12.30 -19.52
CA LYS A 220 -7.29 -12.93 -19.70
C LYS A 220 -6.11 -11.95 -19.72
N GLN A 221 -6.38 -10.66 -19.92
CA GLN A 221 -5.39 -9.58 -19.96
C GLN A 221 -5.24 -8.89 -18.60
N LEU A 222 -6.03 -9.27 -17.59
CA LEU A 222 -5.85 -8.79 -16.23
C LEU A 222 -4.51 -9.28 -15.69
N ALA A 223 -3.73 -8.36 -15.14
CA ALA A 223 -2.51 -8.71 -14.46
C ALA A 223 -2.82 -9.68 -13.32
N LYS A 224 -2.17 -10.85 -13.36
CA LYS A 224 -2.13 -11.79 -12.25
C LYS A 224 -0.83 -11.58 -11.50
N PHE A 225 -0.93 -11.59 -10.19
CA PHE A 225 0.24 -11.44 -9.35
C PHE A 225 0.24 -12.54 -8.30
N GLU A 226 1.37 -13.22 -8.20
CA GLU A 226 1.62 -14.29 -7.24
C GLU A 226 2.96 -14.04 -6.57
N PHE A 227 3.02 -14.27 -5.26
CA PHE A 227 4.27 -14.21 -4.51
C PHE A 227 4.99 -15.54 -4.58
N THR A 228 6.32 -15.49 -4.63
CA THR A 228 7.16 -16.66 -4.36
C THR A 228 6.96 -17.13 -2.92
N GLU A 229 7.17 -18.43 -2.65
CA GLU A 229 7.06 -19.00 -1.30
C GLU A 229 7.97 -18.29 -0.28
N GLU A 230 9.15 -17.84 -0.72
CA GLU A 230 10.06 -17.06 0.13
C GLU A 230 9.42 -15.74 0.59
N ARG A 231 8.74 -15.02 -0.32
CA ARG A 231 8.09 -13.74 -0.01
C ARG A 231 6.85 -13.92 0.85
N LYS A 232 6.13 -15.03 0.69
CA LYS A 232 4.92 -15.34 1.47
C LYS A 232 5.18 -15.34 2.99
N ARG A 233 6.39 -15.72 3.43
CA ARG A 233 6.78 -15.75 4.84
C ARG A 233 6.79 -14.38 5.52
N PHE A 234 6.89 -13.31 4.75
CA PHE A 234 6.93 -11.94 5.26
C PHE A 234 5.58 -11.22 5.12
N LEU A 235 4.59 -11.86 4.49
CA LEU A 235 3.26 -11.30 4.36
C LEU A 235 2.55 -11.30 5.73
N PRO A 236 1.70 -10.30 6.00
CA PRO A 236 0.82 -10.35 7.16
C PRO A 236 -0.17 -11.51 7.01
N PRO A 237 -0.67 -12.08 8.13
CA PRO A 237 -1.69 -13.13 8.09
C PRO A 237 -2.98 -12.64 7.43
N ASP A 238 -3.79 -13.58 6.92
CA ASP A 238 -5.03 -13.25 6.20
C ASP A 238 -6.06 -12.53 7.08
N ASN A 239 -6.04 -12.81 8.40
CA ASN A 239 -6.85 -12.13 9.41
C ASN A 239 -6.02 -11.10 10.19
N TYR A 240 -6.23 -9.82 9.87
CA TYR A 240 -5.50 -8.71 10.48
C TYR A 240 -5.88 -8.45 11.94
N LEU A 241 -7.13 -8.73 12.33
CA LEU A 241 -7.64 -8.43 13.67
C LEU A 241 -7.11 -9.42 14.71
N GLU A 242 -7.01 -10.71 14.37
CA GLU A 242 -6.43 -11.76 15.23
C GLU A 242 -4.92 -11.60 15.42
N TRP A 243 -4.26 -10.82 14.57
CA TRP A 243 -2.81 -10.61 14.63
C TRP A 243 -2.41 -9.41 15.50
N LYS A 244 -3.31 -8.44 15.68
CA LYS A 244 -3.09 -7.28 16.55
C LYS A 244 -3.51 -7.52 18.01
N SER A 245 -4.28 -8.58 18.29
CA SER A 245 -4.71 -9.02 19.61
C SER A 245 -3.69 -9.91 20.29
#